data_AF-A0A374T0U2-F1
#
_entry.id   AF-A0A374T0U2-F1
#
_cell.length_a   1.000
_cell.length_b   1.000
_cell.length_c   1.000
_cell.angle_alpha   90.00
_cell.angle_beta   90.00
_cell.angle_gamma   90.00
#
_symmetry.space_group_name_H-M   'P 1'
#
loop_
_entity.id
_entity.type
_entity.pdbx_description
1 polymer ?
#
loop_
_entity_poly.entity_id
_entity_poly.type
_entity_poly.pdbx_seq_one_letter_code
_entity_poly.pdbx_strand_id
1 'polypeptide(L)' 'MELWHGSEVVVEHPSLDKCRQFNDYGRGFYCTPHEEMAMEWACRTESDGIANRYELDLDGLAILDLESGEFSILN' A
#
# COMPACT_ATOMS: atom_id res chain seq x y z
N MET A 1 -9.77 4.94 -7.17
CA MET A 1 -9.57 4.65 -5.73
C MET A 1 -8.34 5.39 -5.26
N GLU A 2 -8.45 6.17 -4.18
CA GLU A 2 -7.31 6.86 -3.58
C GLU A 2 -6.51 5.90 -2.69
N LEU A 3 -5.19 5.88 -2.86
CA LEU A 3 -4.27 4.99 -2.18
C LEU A 3 -3.02 5.73 -1.72
N TRP A 4 -2.43 5.28 -0.63
CA TRP A 4 -1.27 5.88 0.00
C TRP A 4 -0.15 4.87 0.23
N HIS A 5 1.09 5.30 0.00
CA HIS A 5 2.31 4.53 0.27
C HIS A 5 3.29 5.36 1.11
N GLY A 6 3.69 4.83 2.27
CA GLY A 6 4.71 5.42 3.11
C GLY A 6 6.12 5.04 2.67
N SER A 7 7.00 6.01 2.47
CA SER A 7 8.41 5.79 2.16
C SER A 7 9.31 6.94 2.60
N GLU A 8 10.61 6.68 2.70
CA GLU A 8 11.63 7.71 2.99
C GLU A 8 11.92 8.64 1.79
N VAL A 9 11.37 8.32 0.62
CA VAL A 9 11.61 9.03 -0.66
C VAL A 9 10.31 9.25 -1.41
N VAL A 10 10.31 10.23 -2.33
CA VAL A 10 9.20 10.39 -3.28
C VAL A 10 9.23 9.25 -4.29
N VAL A 11 8.10 8.59 -4.47
CA VAL A 11 7.92 7.53 -5.46
C VAL A 11 6.89 8.01 -6.48
N GLU A 12 7.35 8.50 -7.63
CA GLU A 12 6.43 8.94 -8.69
C GLU A 12 5.75 7.77 -9.40
N HIS A 13 6.51 6.69 -9.62
CA HIS A 13 6.06 5.50 -10.35
C HIS A 13 6.40 4.24 -9.54
N PRO A 14 5.40 3.45 -9.11
CA PRO A 14 5.62 2.17 -8.46
C PRO A 14 6.45 1.22 -9.35
N SER A 15 7.41 0.51 -8.76
CA SER A 15 8.26 -0.43 -9.49
C SER A 15 8.53 -1.69 -8.66
N LEU A 16 8.19 -2.85 -9.24
CA LEU A 16 8.41 -4.15 -8.59
C LEU A 16 9.90 -4.49 -8.40
N ASP A 17 10.79 -3.90 -9.20
CA ASP A 17 12.24 -4.13 -9.09
C ASP A 17 12.82 -3.52 -7.81
N LYS A 18 12.12 -2.53 -7.23
CA LYS A 18 12.47 -1.90 -5.95
C LYS A 18 11.75 -2.52 -4.76
N CYS A 19 10.82 -3.43 -4.99
CA CYS A 19 10.05 -4.09 -3.94
C CYS A 19 10.85 -5.24 -3.32
N ARG A 20 10.82 -5.33 -1.99
CA ARG A 20 11.46 -6.43 -1.25
C ARG A 20 10.85 -7.77 -1.66
N GLN A 21 11.70 -8.77 -1.84
CA GLN A 21 11.27 -10.10 -2.28
C GLN A 21 10.50 -10.87 -1.19
N PHE A 22 10.85 -10.62 0.08
CA PHE A 22 10.37 -11.38 1.24
C PHE A 22 9.53 -10.50 2.18
N ASN A 23 8.40 -9.95 1.70
CA ASN A 23 7.38 -9.39 2.59
C ASN A 23 6.31 -10.46 2.91
N ASP A 24 5.45 -10.16 3.89
CA ASP A 24 4.44 -11.09 4.43
C ASP A 24 3.50 -11.67 3.36
N TYR A 25 3.22 -10.87 2.31
CA TYR A 25 2.39 -11.28 1.18
C TYR A 25 3.18 -11.36 -0.14
N GLY A 26 4.50 -11.54 -0.08
CA GLY A 26 5.38 -11.64 -1.23
C GLY A 26 5.89 -10.30 -1.77
N ARG A 27 6.38 -10.29 -3.01
CA ARG A 27 6.93 -9.08 -3.62
C ARG A 27 5.79 -8.21 -4.17
N GLY A 28 5.64 -7.00 -3.65
CA GLY A 28 4.61 -6.07 -4.11
C GLY A 28 4.87 -4.62 -3.69
N PHE A 29 4.15 -3.71 -4.33
CA PHE A 29 4.06 -2.31 -3.92
C PHE A 29 2.83 -2.18 -3.01
N TYR A 30 3.06 -1.99 -1.73
CA TYR A 30 2.02 -2.02 -0.70
C TYR A 30 1.46 -0.63 -0.48
N CYS A 31 0.15 -0.52 -0.60
CA CYS A 31 -0.60 0.71 -0.38
C CYS A 31 -1.69 0.50 0.67
N THR A 32 -2.23 1.59 1.18
CA THR A 32 -3.38 1.63 2.09
C THR A 32 -4.34 2.74 1.69
N PRO A 33 -5.66 2.59 1.87
CA PRO A 33 -6.60 3.69 1.69
C PRO A 33 -6.52 4.74 2.82
N HIS A 34 -5.77 4.48 3.89
CA HIS A 34 -5.67 5.36 5.06
C HIS A 34 -4.34 6.13 5.08
N GLU A 35 -4.41 7.44 4.85
CA GLU A 35 -3.24 8.34 4.85
C GLU A 35 -2.41 8.26 6.15
N GLU A 36 -3.08 8.24 7.30
CA GLU A 36 -2.42 8.19 8.61
C GLU A 36 -1.51 6.96 8.79
N MET A 37 -1.94 5.79 8.31
CA MET A 37 -1.11 4.58 8.34
C MET A 37 0.10 4.71 7.42
N ALA A 38 -0.07 5.32 6.24
CA ALA A 38 1.06 5.55 5.34
C ALA A 38 2.09 6.52 5.95
N MET A 39 1.62 7.56 6.66
CA MET A 39 2.50 8.49 7.39
C MET A 39 3.27 7.76 8.50
N GLU A 40 2.60 6.92 9.30
CA GLU A 40 3.25 6.12 10.35
C GLU A 40 4.34 5.21 9.77
N TRP A 41 4.05 4.53 8.67
CA TRP A 41 5.00 3.60 8.04
C TRP A 41 6.16 4.28 7.32
N ALA A 42 6.03 5.57 6.97
CA ALA A 42 7.07 6.33 6.30
C ALA A 42 8.21 6.74 7.26
N CYS A 43 7.92 6.92 8.54
CA CYS A 43 8.86 7.40 9.57
C CYS A 43 9.59 6.25 10.28
N ARG A 44 10.32 5.41 9.53
CA ARG A 44 11.05 4.26 10.09
C ARG A 44 12.38 4.62 10.76
N THR A 45 12.88 5.82 10.50
CA THR A 45 14.16 6.35 10.94
C THR A 45 13.95 7.66 11.69
N GLU A 46 15.01 8.28 12.20
CA GLU A 46 14.96 9.61 12.81
C GLU A 46 14.81 10.76 11.78
N SER A 47 14.28 10.47 10.59
CA SER A 47 14.07 11.44 9.52
C SER A 47 12.62 11.49 9.10
N ASP A 48 12.20 12.63 8.54
CA ASP A 48 10.85 12.81 7.99
C ASP A 48 10.57 11.77 6.90
N GLY A 49 9.39 11.17 6.97
CA GLY A 49 8.86 10.28 5.95
C GLY A 49 7.96 11.00 4.95
N ILE A 50 7.61 10.32 3.87
CA ILE A 50 6.72 10.81 2.81
C ILE A 50 5.55 9.85 2.64
N ALA A 51 4.33 10.39 2.72
CA ALA A 51 3.12 9.70 2.30
C ALA A 51 2.84 10.04 0.83
N ASN A 52 3.04 9.07 -0.05
CA ASN A 52 2.83 9.22 -1.50
C ASN A 52 1.38 8.87 -1.83
N ARG A 53 0.67 9.78 -2.48
CA ARG A 53 -0.72 9.59 -2.92
C ARG A 53 -0.80 9.12 -4.36
N TYR A 54 -1.69 8.17 -4.62
CA TYR A 54 -2.00 7.65 -5.94
C TYR A 54 -3.50 7.56 -6.15
N GLU A 55 -3.90 7.62 -7.42
CA GLU A 55 -5.22 7.24 -7.88
C GLU A 55 -5.10 5.96 -8.70
N LEU A 56 -5.78 4.91 -8.25
CA LEU A 56 -5.89 3.63 -8.95
C LEU A 56 -7.27 3.55 -9.61
N ASP A 57 -7.28 3.47 -10.93
CA ASP A 57 -8.50 3.13 -11.67
C ASP A 57 -8.84 1.65 -11.42
N LEU A 58 -10.09 1.42 -11.02
CA LEU A 58 -10.61 0.09 -10.73
C LEU A 58 -11.48 -0.45 -11.85
N ASP A 59 -11.76 0.36 -12.89
CA ASP A 59 -12.67 0.00 -13.96
C ASP A 59 -12.15 -1.25 -14.71
N GLY A 60 -13.01 -2.26 -14.80
CA GLY A 60 -12.72 -3.53 -15.46
C GLY A 60 -11.81 -4.48 -14.66
N LEU A 61 -11.40 -4.14 -13.44
CA LEU A 61 -10.64 -5.05 -12.57
C LEU A 61 -11.56 -6.07 -11.87
N ALA A 62 -11.12 -7.32 -11.81
CA ALA A 62 -11.71 -8.32 -10.94
C ALA A 62 -11.10 -8.18 -9.53
N ILE A 63 -11.88 -7.64 -8.60
CA ILE A 63 -11.45 -7.35 -7.23
C ILE A 63 -11.86 -8.50 -6.31
N LEU A 64 -10.91 -9.02 -5.54
CA LEU A 64 -11.15 -9.96 -4.45
C LEU A 64 -10.98 -9.23 -3.12
N ASP A 65 -12.08 -9.05 -2.39
CA ASP A 65 -12.09 -8.45 -1.06
C ASP A 65 -12.04 -9.55 0.01
N LEU A 66 -10.86 -9.73 0.60
CA LEU A 66 -10.61 -10.72 1.65
C LEU A 66 -11.21 -10.31 3.02
N GLU A 67 -11.61 -9.06 3.19
CA GLU A 67 -12.27 -8.57 4.40
C GLU A 67 -13.79 -8.72 4.31
N SER A 68 -14.32 -8.97 3.12
CA SER A 68 -15.74 -9.22 2.94
C SER A 68 -16.20 -10.43 3.76
N GLY A 69 -17.47 -10.42 4.17
CA GLY A 69 -18.00 -11.44 5.05
C GLY A 69 -17.93 -12.87 4.50
N GLU A 70 -17.82 -13.04 3.18
CA GLU A 70 -17.65 -14.36 2.58
C GLU A 70 -16.32 -15.03 2.98
N PHE A 71 -15.28 -14.24 3.27
CA PHE A 71 -13.92 -14.72 3.58
C PHE A 71 -13.48 -14.45 5.02
N SER A 72 -14.24 -13.65 5.77
CA SER A 72 -13.94 -13.37 7.18
C SER A 72 -14.18 -14.61 8.07
N ILE A 73 -13.14 -15.02 8.80
CA ILE A 73 -13.21 -16.10 9.81
C ILE A 73 -14.02 -15.73 11.06
N LEU A 74 -14.47 -14.47 11.17
CA LEU A 74 -15.22 -13.94 12.31
C LEU A 74 -16.74 -13.87 12.07
N ASN A 75 -17.22 -14.44 10.95
CA ASN A 75 -18.65 -14.61 10.68
C ASN A 75 -19.25 -15.89 11.24
#